data_AF-A0A7V9MEN2-F1
#
_entry.id   AF-A0A7V9MEN2-F1
#
_cell.length_a   1.000
_cell.length_b   1.000
_cell.length_c   1.000
_cell.angle_alpha   90.00
_cell.angle_beta   90.00
_cell.angle_gamma   90.00
#
_symmetry.space_group_name_H-M   'P 1'
#
loop_
_entity.id
_entity.type
_entity.pdbx_description
1 polymer ?
#
loop_
_entity_poly.entity_id
_entity_poly.type
_entity_poly.pdbx_seq_one_letter_code
_entity_poly.pdbx_strand_id
1 'polypeptide(L)'
;MSEVERLLREALTPVEPPEGMTDRLERTLTETRDAAVEELTDWELHSMRDPRNWARPIGAAAVLATAAAGLVVVRMRQRQRGRKAHRLGGVERSVRDAAGDVRRRLPR
;
A
#
# COMPACT_ATOMS: atom_id res chain seq x y z
N MET A 1 30.17 -15.77 -10.62
CA MET A 1 29.27 -14.60 -10.76
C MET A 1 29.70 -13.87 -12.02
N SER A 2 28.77 -13.52 -12.92
CA SER A 2 29.15 -12.90 -14.21
C SER A 2 29.40 -11.40 -14.07
N GLU A 3 30.21 -10.83 -14.94
CA GLU A 3 30.50 -9.37 -14.96
C GLU A 3 29.24 -8.53 -15.15
N VAL A 4 28.28 -9.04 -15.94
CA VAL A 4 26.96 -8.42 -16.12
C VAL A 4 26.19 -8.36 -14.81
N GLU A 5 26.23 -9.43 -14.01
CA GLU A 5 25.54 -9.49 -12.72
C GLU A 5 26.16 -8.52 -11.69
N ARG A 6 27.49 -8.33 -11.75
CA ARG A 6 28.22 -7.35 -10.96
C ARG A 6 27.77 -5.92 -11.31
N LEU A 7 27.73 -5.59 -12.60
CA LEU A 7 27.30 -4.28 -13.10
C LEU A 7 25.83 -4.00 -12.78
N LEU A 8 24.94 -4.98 -12.91
CA LEU A 8 23.52 -4.81 -12.58
C LEU A 8 23.32 -4.56 -11.08
N ARG A 9 24.08 -5.24 -10.21
CA ARG A 9 23.98 -5.04 -8.76
C ARG A 9 24.45 -3.64 -8.34
N GLU A 10 25.50 -3.14 -8.99
CA GLU A 10 26.03 -1.79 -8.77
C GLU A 10 25.05 -0.73 -9.31
N ALA A 11 24.49 -0.95 -10.50
CA ALA A 11 23.48 -0.07 -11.09
C ALA A 11 22.15 -0.04 -10.31
N LEU A 12 21.80 -1.15 -9.65
CA LEU A 12 20.58 -1.27 -8.83
C LEU A 12 20.83 -0.99 -7.34
N THR A 13 21.96 -0.38 -6.99
CA THR A 13 22.21 0.02 -5.59
C THR A 13 21.10 0.97 -5.14
N PRO A 14 20.44 0.72 -3.98
CA PRO A 14 19.31 1.53 -3.57
C PRO A 14 19.69 3.00 -3.44
N VAL A 15 19.08 3.85 -4.26
CA VAL A 15 19.26 5.30 -4.20
C VAL A 15 18.37 5.86 -3.09
N GLU A 16 18.90 6.80 -2.31
CA GLU A 16 18.11 7.50 -1.31
C GLU A 16 17.07 8.39 -2.02
N PRO A 17 15.76 8.16 -1.85
CA PRO A 17 14.73 8.98 -2.46
C PRO A 17 14.78 10.42 -1.91
N PRO A 18 14.38 11.41 -2.72
CA PRO A 18 14.46 12.81 -2.35
C PRO A 18 13.53 13.15 -1.19
N GLU A 19 13.88 14.22 -0.48
CA GLU A 19 13.08 14.75 0.63
C GLU A 19 11.63 15.05 0.19
N GLY A 20 10.67 14.70 1.03
CA GLY A 20 9.23 14.91 0.76
C GLY A 20 8.63 14.03 -0.35
N MET A 21 9.38 13.11 -0.97
CA MET A 21 8.82 12.15 -1.95
C MET A 21 7.71 11.29 -1.34
N THR A 22 7.93 10.81 -0.11
CA THR A 22 6.96 9.98 0.61
C THR A 22 5.68 10.76 0.90
N ASP A 23 5.79 12.01 1.35
CA ASP A 23 4.64 12.85 1.66
C ASP A 23 3.84 13.21 0.41
N ARG A 24 4.53 13.48 -0.71
CA ARG A 24 3.88 13.67 -2.02
C ARG A 24 3.11 12.43 -2.47
N LEU A 25 3.71 11.25 -2.35
CA LEU A 25 3.06 9.98 -2.71
C LEU A 25 1.84 9.72 -1.83
N GLU A 26 1.96 9.93 -0.52
CA GLU A 26 0.84 9.78 0.42
C GLU A 26 -0.32 10.71 0.06
N ARG A 27 -0.02 11.97 -0.27
CA ARG A 27 -1.02 12.93 -0.71
C ARG A 27 -1.73 12.48 -1.99
N THR A 28 -0.97 12.17 -3.04
CA THR A 28 -1.55 11.75 -4.33
C THR A 28 -2.38 10.48 -4.21
N LEU A 29 -1.93 9.50 -3.44
CA LEU A 29 -2.67 8.26 -3.24
C LEU A 29 -3.96 8.51 -2.42
N THR A 30 -3.93 9.42 -1.46
CA THR A 30 -5.13 9.82 -0.69
C THR A 30 -6.14 10.51 -1.60
N GLU A 31 -5.71 11.49 -2.40
CA GLU A 31 -6.56 12.18 -3.38
C GLU A 31 -7.19 11.19 -4.37
N THR A 32 -6.38 10.25 -4.89
CA THR A 32 -6.86 9.22 -5.84
C THR A 32 -7.87 8.26 -5.18
N ARG A 33 -7.61 7.87 -3.93
CA ARG A 33 -8.49 7.01 -3.15
C ARG A 33 -9.84 7.71 -2.91
N ASP A 34 -9.82 8.96 -2.48
CA ASP A 34 -11.02 9.70 -2.13
C ASP A 34 -11.91 9.92 -3.37
N ALA A 35 -11.33 10.27 -4.52
CA ALA A 35 -12.05 10.34 -5.79
C ALA A 35 -12.68 8.99 -6.18
N ALA A 36 -11.96 7.87 -5.98
CA ALA A 36 -12.50 6.54 -6.25
C ALA A 36 -13.62 6.14 -5.28
N VAL A 37 -13.56 6.59 -4.01
CA VAL A 37 -14.65 6.39 -3.04
C VAL A 37 -15.88 7.16 -3.46
N GLU A 38 -15.72 8.43 -3.86
CA GLU A 38 -16.82 9.27 -4.33
C GLU A 38 -17.54 8.61 -5.51
N GLU A 39 -16.79 8.19 -6.53
CA GLU A 39 -17.31 7.46 -7.70
C GLU A 39 -18.06 6.17 -7.35
N LEU A 40 -17.60 5.42 -6.33
CA LEU A 40 -18.25 4.19 -5.89
C LEU A 40 -19.49 4.46 -5.02
N THR A 41 -19.50 5.57 -4.28
CA THR A 41 -20.61 5.99 -3.43
C THR A 41 -21.77 6.56 -4.26
N ASP A 42 -21.44 7.25 -5.35
CA ASP A 42 -22.41 7.79 -6.32
C ASP A 42 -23.00 6.69 -7.23
N TRP A 43 -22.53 5.44 -7.11
CA TRP A 43 -23.03 4.33 -7.91
C TRP A 43 -24.45 3.92 -7.46
N GLU A 44 -25.46 4.32 -8.25
CA GLU A 44 -26.87 4.07 -7.95
C GLU A 44 -27.30 2.60 -8.06
N LEU A 45 -28.28 2.20 -7.23
CA LEU A 45 -28.87 0.86 -7.15
C LEU A 45 -29.41 0.32 -8.50
N HIS A 46 -29.91 1.20 -9.38
CA HIS A 46 -30.42 0.80 -10.69
C HIS A 46 -29.31 0.23 -11.59
N SER A 47 -28.09 0.75 -11.43
CA SER A 47 -26.89 0.34 -12.16
C SER A 47 -26.38 -1.05 -11.76
N MET A 48 -26.80 -1.57 -10.60
CA MET A 48 -26.46 -2.95 -10.18
C MET A 48 -27.20 -4.01 -11.01
N ARG A 49 -28.30 -3.64 -11.67
CA ARG A 49 -29.17 -4.57 -12.39
C ARG A 49 -28.71 -4.88 -13.81
N ASP A 50 -27.93 -4.00 -14.43
CA ASP A 50 -27.33 -4.21 -15.76
C ASP A 50 -25.80 -4.38 -15.65
N PRO A 51 -25.26 -5.60 -15.90
CA PRO A 51 -23.83 -5.86 -15.81
C PRO A 51 -22.99 -5.07 -16.82
N ARG A 52 -23.59 -4.53 -17.88
CA ARG A 52 -22.86 -3.71 -18.87
C ARG A 52 -22.45 -2.34 -18.32
N ASN A 53 -23.15 -1.85 -17.30
CA ASN A 53 -22.83 -0.60 -16.63
C ASN A 53 -21.79 -0.75 -15.51
N TRP A 54 -21.22 -1.94 -15.33
CA TRP A 54 -20.26 -2.22 -14.24
C TRP A 54 -18.83 -1.79 -14.54
N ALA A 55 -18.51 -1.41 -15.78
CA ALA A 55 -17.14 -1.05 -16.14
C ALA A 55 -16.58 0.12 -15.30
N ARG A 56 -17.38 1.17 -15.10
CA ARG A 56 -17.04 2.35 -14.28
C ARG A 56 -16.84 2.00 -12.79
N PRO A 57 -17.78 1.35 -12.09
CA PRO A 57 -17.61 1.00 -10.68
C PRO A 57 -16.54 -0.07 -10.43
N ILE A 58 -16.34 -1.03 -11.35
CA ILE A 58 -15.21 -1.97 -11.26
C ILE A 58 -13.88 -1.21 -11.36
N GLY A 59 -13.79 -0.25 -12.28
CA GLY A 59 -12.63 0.64 -12.39
C GLY A 59 -12.38 1.41 -11.09
N ALA A 60 -13.41 2.06 -10.54
CA ALA A 60 -13.33 2.79 -9.28
C ALA A 60 -12.89 1.88 -8.11
N ALA A 61 -13.48 0.68 -7.98
CA ALA A 61 -13.10 -0.29 -6.96
C ALA A 61 -11.64 -0.75 -7.10
N ALA A 62 -11.17 -0.98 -8.33
CA ALA A 62 -9.78 -1.36 -8.60
C ALA A 62 -8.79 -0.24 -8.24
N VAL A 63 -9.11 1.00 -8.59
CA VAL A 63 -8.32 2.19 -8.22
C VAL A 63 -8.28 2.35 -6.70
N LEU A 64 -9.44 2.24 -6.04
CA LEU A 64 -9.55 2.32 -4.58
C LEU A 64 -8.69 1.26 -3.88
N ALA A 65 -8.78 0.01 -4.31
CA ALA A 65 -8.00 -1.09 -3.75
C ALA A 65 -6.49 -0.85 -3.92
N THR A 66 -6.08 -0.42 -5.12
CA THR A 66 -4.67 -0.17 -5.44
C THR A 66 -4.11 1.02 -4.64
N ALA A 67 -4.86 2.12 -4.55
CA ALA A 67 -4.46 3.30 -3.79
C ALA A 67 -4.34 2.98 -2.29
N ALA A 68 -5.29 2.24 -1.72
CA ALA A 68 -5.25 1.81 -0.33
C ALA A 68 -4.04 0.89 -0.04
N ALA A 69 -3.78 -0.08 -0.92
CA ALA A 69 -2.60 -0.93 -0.81
C ALA A 69 -1.29 -0.11 -0.89
N GLY A 70 -1.22 0.84 -1.83
CA GLY A 70 -0.11 1.79 -1.95
C GLY A 70 0.13 2.59 -0.67
N LEU A 71 -0.92 3.13 -0.05
CA LEU A 71 -0.82 3.87 1.21
C LEU A 71 -0.28 3.00 2.35
N VAL A 72 -0.71 1.75 2.44
CA VAL A 72 -0.18 0.80 3.45
C VAL A 72 1.33 0.59 3.26
N VAL A 73 1.78 0.40 2.01
CA VAL A 73 3.20 0.24 1.69
C VAL A 73 4.00 1.51 2.02
N VAL A 74 3.49 2.68 1.63
CA VAL A 74 4.10 3.99 1.92
C VAL A 74 4.25 4.19 3.43
N ARG A 75 3.18 3.93 4.21
CA ARG A 75 3.18 4.04 5.67
C ARG A 75 4.14 3.06 6.33
N MET A 76 4.24 1.83 5.83
CA MET A 76 5.19 0.84 6.31
C MET A 76 6.64 1.31 6.07
N ARG A 77 6.93 1.88 4.90
CA ARG A 77 8.26 2.42 4.56
C ARG A 77 8.61 3.66 5.40
N GLN A 78 7.67 4.57 5.63
CA GLN A 78 7.84 5.74 6.50
C GLN A 78 8.14 5.31 7.94
N ARG A 79 7.43 4.30 8.46
CA ARG A 79 7.72 3.72 9.79
C ARG A 79 9.09 3.05 9.86
N GLN A 80 9.55 2.38 8.82
CA GLN A 80 10.90 1.81 8.78
C GLN A 80 11.99 2.88 8.80
N ARG A 81 11.78 4.03 8.14
CA ARG A 81 12.71 5.17 8.20
C ARG A 81 12.78 5.82 9.58
N GLY A 82 11.62 6.06 10.20
CA GLY A 82 11.56 6.57 11.57
C GLY A 82 12.20 5.60 12.59
N ARG A 83 12.11 4.28 12.34
CA ARG A 83 12.76 3.25 13.17
C ARG A 83 14.25 3.06 12.90
N LYS A 84 14.77 3.36 11.70
CA LYS A 84 16.23 3.39 11.45
C LYS A 84 16.92 4.49 12.26
N ALA A 85 16.21 5.57 12.61
CA ALA A 85 16.67 6.57 13.57
C ALA A 85 16.48 6.15 15.06
N HIS A 86 15.67 5.12 15.35
CA HIS A 86 15.37 4.63 16.70
C HIS A 86 15.29 3.09 16.75
N ARG A 87 16.47 2.46 16.79
CA ARG A 87 16.77 1.09 17.27
C ARG A 87 16.18 -0.14 16.55
N LEU A 88 17.12 -0.95 16.06
CA LEU A 88 17.04 -2.33 15.57
C LEU A 88 16.62 -3.38 16.64
N GLY A 89 15.42 -3.29 17.23
CA GLY A 89 15.05 -4.29 18.26
C GLY A 89 13.57 -4.64 18.47
N GLY A 90 12.62 -3.95 17.83
CA GLY A 90 11.19 -4.09 18.18
C GLY A 90 10.31 -4.84 17.18
N VAL A 91 10.77 -5.06 15.95
CA VAL A 91 9.90 -5.50 14.85
C VAL A 91 9.51 -6.97 14.94
N GLU A 92 10.42 -7.85 15.35
CA GLU A 92 10.11 -9.28 15.51
C GLU A 92 9.07 -9.54 16.61
N ARG A 93 9.03 -8.69 17.65
CA ARG A 93 8.14 -8.88 18.80
C ARG A 93 6.69 -8.50 18.46
N SER A 94 6.48 -7.40 17.73
CA SER A 94 5.13 -7.01 17.29
C SER A 94 4.52 -7.94 16.24
N VAL A 95 5.32 -8.55 15.36
CA VAL A 95 4.80 -9.53 14.39
C VAL A 95 4.37 -10.82 15.11
N ARG A 96 5.13 -11.24 16.14
CA ARG A 96 4.81 -12.42 16.94
C ARG A 96 3.58 -12.22 17.83
N ASP A 97 3.38 -11.03 18.39
CA ASP A 97 2.19 -10.71 19.18
C ASP A 97 0.93 -10.59 18.32
N ALA A 98 1.02 -9.99 17.13
CA ALA A 98 -0.11 -9.90 16.21
C ALA A 98 -0.55 -11.28 15.69
N ALA A 99 0.39 -12.17 15.41
CA ALA A 99 0.09 -13.55 15.02
C ALA A 99 -0.52 -14.38 16.17
N GLY A 100 -0.10 -14.10 17.41
CA GLY A 100 -0.66 -14.71 18.62
C GLY A 100 -2.12 -14.33 18.85
N ASP A 101 -2.47 -13.05 18.67
CA ASP A 101 -3.82 -12.53 18.91
C ASP A 101 -4.84 -12.99 17.86
N VAL A 102 -4.44 -13.10 16.59
CA VAL A 102 -5.30 -13.62 15.52
C VAL A 102 -5.63 -15.10 15.77
N ARG A 103 -4.65 -15.89 16.18
CA ARG A 103 -4.84 -17.31 16.51
C ARG A 103 -5.69 -17.52 17.76
N ARG A 104 -5.73 -16.55 18.67
CA ARG A 104 -6.53 -16.63 19.91
C ARG A 104 -8.00 -16.27 19.70
N ARG A 105 -8.34 -15.58 18.60
CA ARG A 105 -9.70 -15.10 18.30
C ARG A 105 -10.44 -15.90 17.23
N LEU A 106 -9.83 -16.96 16.69
CA LEU A 106 -10.53 -17.90 15.81
C LEU A 106 -11.21 -18.98 16.68
N PRO A 107 -12.56 -19.04 16.71
CA PRO A 107 -13.27 -20.18 17.29
C PRO A 107 -13.02 -21.42 16.41
N ARG A 108 -12.88 -22.59 17.06
CA ARG A 108 -12.71 -23.90 16.41
C ARG A 108 -13.92 -24.26 15.57
#